data_AF-A0A517Y841-F1
#
_entry.id   AF-A0A517Y841-F1
#
_cell.length_a   1.000
_cell.length_b   1.000
_cell.length_c   1.000
_cell.angle_alpha   90.00
_cell.angle_beta   90.00
_cell.angle_gamma   90.00
#
_symmetry.space_group_name_H-M   'P 1'
#
loop_
_entity.id
_entity.type
_entity.pdbx_description
1 polymer ?
#
loop_
_entity_poly.entity_id
_entity_poly.type
_entity_poly.pdbx_seq_one_letter_code
_entity_poly.pdbx_strand_id
1 'polypeptide(L)'
;MASKQPSPERAPAEWNSTWRGVASLLIFIHLFCVFTVLASNHLRSPLQARLVEVFSAYTQLLNFDPDFTPYYLVSGPTTDDCEIVLDLYADGEKPVAQQSLLKTVRLPDQGSKLLGSQRRYITLARMVATFANPENELDEMSGEIARAVGARIMLENGARRCVFRCVQRSSQPINLDDLRPGFPRDNPRAPQYELLAYEADVWFDEDNQVQAIKRSARNEVAPRQGASQSAPATPAPAVQAPSVQGGS
;
A
#
# COMPACT_ATOMS: atom_id res chain seq x y z
N MET A 1 -75.67 -38.24 -5.32
CA MET A 1 -74.89 -37.18 -4.64
C MET A 1 -73.70 -37.84 -3.96
N ALA A 2 -72.52 -37.80 -4.59
CA ALA A 2 -71.31 -38.40 -4.05
C ALA A 2 -70.58 -37.37 -3.17
N SER A 3 -70.41 -37.68 -1.89
CA SER A 3 -69.66 -36.85 -0.94
C SER A 3 -68.17 -36.91 -1.28
N LYS A 4 -67.63 -35.79 -1.77
CA LYS A 4 -66.20 -35.59 -2.00
C LYS A 4 -65.48 -35.57 -0.65
N GLN A 5 -64.77 -36.64 -0.30
CA GLN A 5 -63.93 -36.65 0.90
C GLN A 5 -62.80 -35.62 0.75
N PRO A 6 -62.50 -34.83 1.80
CA PRO A 6 -61.38 -33.88 1.77
C PRO A 6 -60.06 -34.65 1.70
N SER A 7 -59.19 -34.26 0.78
CA SER A 7 -57.83 -34.79 0.68
C SER A 7 -57.06 -34.49 1.99
N PRO A 8 -56.26 -35.44 2.50
CA PRO A 8 -55.48 -35.21 3.70
C PRO A 8 -54.48 -34.09 3.46
N GLU A 9 -54.66 -33.00 4.20
CA GLU A 9 -53.70 -31.90 4.28
C GLU A 9 -52.36 -32.48 4.77
N ARG A 10 -51.32 -32.40 3.93
CA ARG A 10 -49.97 -32.84 4.28
C ARG A 10 -49.51 -31.99 5.47
N ALA A 11 -49.52 -32.56 6.67
CA ALA A 11 -48.88 -31.94 7.82
C ALA A 11 -47.44 -31.56 7.42
N PRO A 12 -46.97 -30.34 7.72
CA PRO A 12 -45.60 -29.95 7.44
C PRO A 12 -44.68 -30.96 8.12
N ALA A 13 -43.72 -31.50 7.37
CA ALA A 13 -42.81 -32.52 7.87
C ALA A 13 -42.21 -32.06 9.20
N GLU A 14 -42.64 -32.69 10.30
CA GLU A 14 -42.19 -32.33 11.62
C GLU A 14 -40.69 -32.57 11.68
N TRP A 15 -39.94 -31.48 11.67
CA TRP A 15 -38.50 -31.56 11.76
C TRP A 15 -38.16 -32.24 13.08
N ASN A 16 -37.58 -33.44 12.98
CA ASN A 16 -37.27 -34.29 14.12
C ASN A 16 -36.65 -33.45 15.25
N SER A 17 -37.28 -33.44 16.42
CA SER A 17 -36.92 -32.60 17.56
C SER A 17 -35.44 -32.77 17.95
N THR A 18 -34.92 -33.99 17.76
CA THR A 18 -33.51 -34.32 17.93
C THR A 18 -32.61 -33.52 16.98
N TRP A 19 -32.98 -33.40 15.70
CA TRP A 19 -32.18 -32.66 14.72
C TRP A 19 -32.21 -31.15 14.97
N ARG A 20 -33.35 -30.62 15.40
CA ARG A 20 -33.42 -29.21 15.87
C ARG A 20 -32.47 -28.98 17.04
N GLY A 21 -32.45 -29.90 18.01
CA GLY A 21 -31.51 -29.83 19.14
C GLY A 21 -30.04 -29.85 18.69
N VAL A 22 -29.69 -30.76 17.78
CA VAL A 22 -28.33 -30.85 17.22
C VAL A 22 -27.95 -29.57 16.47
N ALA A 23 -28.85 -29.05 15.62
CA ALA A 23 -28.61 -27.82 14.88
C ALA A 23 -28.44 -26.61 15.80
N SER A 24 -29.28 -26.47 16.83
CA SER A 24 -29.16 -25.41 17.83
C SER A 24 -27.84 -25.49 18.60
N LEU A 25 -27.39 -26.71 18.95
CA LEU A 25 -26.11 -26.91 19.61
C LEU A 25 -24.92 -26.51 18.70
N LEU A 26 -24.95 -26.92 17.43
CA LEU A 26 -23.89 -26.56 16.48
C LEU A 26 -23.81 -25.05 16.25
N ILE A 27 -24.95 -24.37 16.15
CA ILE A 27 -25.00 -22.90 16.02
C ILE A 27 -24.44 -22.25 17.29
N PHE A 28 -24.80 -22.74 18.47
CA PHE A 28 -24.26 -22.23 19.73
C PHE A 28 -22.74 -22.37 19.80
N ILE A 29 -22.21 -23.56 19.47
CA ILE A 29 -20.75 -23.81 19.43
C ILE A 29 -20.08 -22.86 18.44
N HIS A 30 -20.65 -22.68 17.25
CA HIS A 30 -20.12 -21.74 16.24
C HIS A 30 -20.06 -20.30 16.78
N LEU A 31 -21.18 -19.79 17.31
CA LEU A 31 -21.26 -18.43 17.85
C LEU A 31 -20.30 -18.23 19.03
N PHE A 32 -20.15 -19.25 19.89
CA PHE A 32 -19.21 -19.24 20.99
C PHE A 32 -17.75 -19.16 20.50
N CYS A 33 -17.40 -19.92 19.45
CA CYS A 33 -16.07 -19.86 18.84
C CYS A 33 -15.79 -18.45 18.26
N VAL A 34 -16.73 -17.92 17.46
CA VAL A 34 -16.62 -16.57 16.86
C VAL A 34 -16.48 -15.50 17.94
N PHE A 35 -17.32 -15.55 18.97
CA PHE A 35 -17.25 -14.60 20.08
C PHE A 35 -15.92 -14.68 20.82
N THR A 36 -15.44 -15.88 21.14
CA THR A 36 -14.16 -16.07 21.85
C THR A 36 -13.00 -15.46 21.08
N VAL A 37 -13.00 -15.64 19.75
CA VAL A 37 -11.96 -15.12 18.87
C VAL A 37 -12.02 -13.60 18.77
N LEU A 38 -13.21 -13.02 18.55
CA LEU A 38 -13.39 -11.57 18.50
C LEU A 38 -13.05 -10.88 19.83
N ALA A 39 -13.42 -11.49 20.95
CA ALA A 39 -13.11 -10.98 22.29
C ALA A 39 -11.61 -11.06 22.64
N SER A 40 -10.87 -11.99 22.03
CA SER A 40 -9.43 -12.21 22.28
C SER A 40 -8.51 -11.22 21.57
N ASN A 41 -9.08 -10.28 20.81
CA ASN A 41 -8.36 -9.44 19.86
C ASN A 41 -7.67 -8.21 20.51
N HIS A 42 -8.16 -7.73 21.66
CA HIS A 42 -7.56 -6.56 22.32
C HIS A 42 -6.73 -6.89 23.57
N LEU A 43 -7.07 -7.93 24.34
CA LEU A 43 -6.32 -8.38 25.52
C LEU A 43 -6.55 -9.87 25.73
N ARG A 44 -5.58 -10.70 25.34
CA ARG A 44 -5.70 -12.17 25.40
C ARG A 44 -5.30 -12.68 26.78
N SER A 45 -6.26 -13.18 27.55
CA SER A 45 -5.96 -13.95 28.76
C SER A 45 -5.32 -15.31 28.40
N PRO A 46 -4.53 -15.93 29.30
CA PRO A 46 -3.94 -17.25 29.04
C PRO A 46 -4.96 -18.35 28.72
N LEU A 47 -6.17 -18.24 29.28
CA LEU A 47 -7.27 -19.16 29.00
C LEU A 47 -7.83 -18.93 27.59
N GLN A 48 -7.99 -17.68 27.18
CA GLN A 48 -8.40 -17.34 25.81
C GLN A 48 -7.37 -17.78 24.77
N ALA A 49 -6.07 -17.66 25.05
CA ALA A 49 -5.02 -18.14 24.15
C ALA A 49 -5.15 -19.65 23.88
N ARG A 50 -5.33 -20.45 24.93
CA ARG A 50 -5.55 -21.91 24.81
C ARG A 50 -6.84 -22.24 24.06
N LEU A 51 -7.93 -21.49 24.30
CA LEU A 51 -9.18 -21.70 23.57
C LEU A 51 -9.03 -21.39 22.09
N VAL A 52 -8.36 -20.29 21.72
CA VAL A 52 -8.14 -19.96 20.31
C VAL A 52 -7.20 -20.98 19.65
N GLU A 53 -6.19 -21.48 20.35
CA GLU A 53 -5.33 -22.56 19.85
C GLU A 53 -6.13 -23.82 19.51
N VAL A 54 -7.04 -24.24 20.41
CA VAL A 54 -7.93 -25.39 20.18
C VAL A 54 -8.87 -25.15 19.00
N PHE A 55 -9.37 -23.92 18.83
CA PHE A 55 -10.28 -23.58 17.75
C PHE A 55 -9.58 -23.16 16.44
N SER A 56 -8.26 -23.05 16.42
CA SER A 56 -7.46 -22.51 15.31
C SER A 56 -7.78 -23.16 13.97
N ALA A 57 -7.80 -24.49 13.91
CA ALA A 57 -8.10 -25.22 12.67
C ALA A 57 -9.50 -24.89 12.10
N TYR A 58 -10.47 -24.67 12.98
CA TYR A 58 -11.83 -24.30 12.60
C TYR A 58 -11.94 -22.82 12.19
N THR A 59 -11.32 -21.93 12.97
CA THR A 59 -11.37 -20.49 12.73
C THR A 59 -10.55 -20.09 11.50
N GLN A 60 -9.44 -20.77 11.22
CA GLN A 60 -8.65 -20.61 9.99
C GLN A 60 -9.46 -20.95 8.74
N LEU A 61 -10.27 -22.02 8.78
CA LEU A 61 -11.15 -22.39 7.66
C LEU A 61 -12.17 -21.29 7.32
N LEU A 62 -12.59 -20.53 8.34
CA LEU A 62 -13.50 -19.38 8.21
C LEU A 62 -12.77 -18.05 8.04
N ASN A 63 -11.43 -18.05 7.94
CA ASN A 63 -10.56 -16.87 7.98
C ASN A 63 -10.70 -15.99 9.23
N PHE A 64 -11.27 -16.50 10.33
CA PHE A 64 -11.46 -15.74 11.56
C PHE A 64 -10.26 -15.77 12.52
N ASP A 65 -9.14 -16.40 12.17
CA ASP A 65 -7.98 -16.48 13.06
C ASP A 65 -7.26 -15.11 13.17
N PRO A 66 -7.13 -14.53 14.38
CA PRO A 66 -6.48 -13.24 14.60
C PRO A 66 -4.96 -13.30 14.44
N ASP A 67 -4.35 -14.47 14.59
CA ASP A 67 -2.92 -14.67 14.36
C ASP A 67 -2.61 -14.79 12.85
N PHE A 68 -3.62 -15.18 12.03
CA PHE A 68 -3.55 -15.25 10.56
C PHE A 68 -4.06 -13.97 9.87
N THR A 69 -5.06 -13.32 10.44
CA THR A 69 -5.70 -12.08 9.95
C THR A 69 -6.04 -11.22 11.17
N PRO A 70 -5.10 -10.40 11.67
CA PRO A 70 -5.39 -9.52 12.80
C PRO A 70 -6.52 -8.55 12.42
N TYR A 71 -7.62 -8.63 13.16
CA TYR A 71 -8.84 -7.86 12.89
C TYR A 71 -8.77 -6.54 13.64
N TYR A 72 -8.29 -5.48 13.01
CA TYR A 72 -8.23 -4.21 13.70
C TYR A 72 -9.59 -3.49 13.68
N LEU A 73 -10.47 -3.86 14.62
CA LEU A 73 -11.82 -3.32 14.71
C LEU A 73 -11.87 -1.82 15.05
N VAL A 74 -10.83 -1.30 15.71
CA VAL A 74 -10.82 0.09 16.22
C VAL A 74 -9.49 0.82 15.95
N SER A 75 -8.39 0.10 15.72
CA SER A 75 -7.06 0.66 15.57
C SER A 75 -6.22 -0.22 14.64
N GLY A 76 -6.39 -0.04 13.33
CA GLY A 76 -5.53 -0.63 12.32
C GLY A 76 -4.07 -0.20 12.52
N PRO A 77 -3.07 -1.06 12.25
CA PRO A 77 -1.76 -0.58 11.93
C PRO A 77 -1.98 0.40 10.79
N THR A 78 -1.37 1.57 10.91
CA THR A 78 -1.63 2.70 10.01
C THR A 78 -1.44 2.28 8.54
N THR A 79 -0.69 1.21 8.26
CA THR A 79 -0.44 0.58 6.95
C THR A 79 -1.61 -0.17 6.31
N ASP A 80 -2.79 -0.28 6.92
CA ASP A 80 -3.87 -1.09 6.34
C ASP A 80 -4.45 -0.53 5.02
N ASP A 81 -4.39 0.79 4.83
CA ASP A 81 -4.90 1.52 3.66
C ASP A 81 -3.76 2.08 2.78
N CYS A 82 -2.85 1.20 2.34
CA CYS A 82 -1.80 1.56 1.39
C CYS A 82 -2.22 1.29 -0.07
N GLU A 83 -1.92 2.24 -0.94
CA GLU A 83 -2.19 2.20 -2.39
C GLU A 83 -0.89 2.52 -3.15
N ILE A 84 -0.66 1.84 -4.28
CA ILE A 84 0.46 2.18 -5.17
C ILE A 84 -0.08 3.09 -6.27
N VAL A 85 0.55 4.23 -6.47
CA VAL A 85 0.24 5.21 -7.50
C VAL A 85 1.47 5.37 -8.40
N LEU A 86 1.30 5.17 -9.70
CA LEU A 86 2.36 5.34 -10.70
C LEU A 86 1.99 6.44 -11.68
N ASP A 87 2.80 7.48 -11.75
CA ASP A 87 2.71 8.49 -12.80
C ASP A 87 3.65 8.12 -13.94
N LEU A 88 3.11 7.90 -15.13
CA LEU A 88 3.83 7.35 -16.28
C LEU A 88 4.28 8.44 -17.25
N TYR A 89 5.48 8.25 -17.82
CA TYR A 89 6.12 9.19 -18.74
C TYR A 89 6.73 8.43 -19.94
N ALA A 90 6.80 9.12 -21.08
CA ALA A 90 7.16 8.51 -22.36
C ALA A 90 8.66 8.18 -22.49
N ASP A 91 9.52 8.99 -21.88
CA ASP A 91 10.97 8.94 -22.09
C ASP A 91 11.70 8.54 -20.80
N GLY A 92 12.59 7.54 -20.90
CA GLY A 92 13.40 7.03 -19.79
C GLY A 92 14.44 8.04 -19.32
N GLU A 93 15.07 8.73 -20.27
CA GLU A 93 16.29 9.51 -20.06
C GLU A 93 15.98 10.95 -19.63
N LYS A 94 14.85 11.50 -20.07
CA LYS A 94 14.48 12.88 -19.73
C LYS A 94 14.05 13.02 -18.26
N PRO A 95 14.42 14.12 -17.57
CA PRO A 95 13.91 14.39 -16.24
C PRO A 95 12.38 14.54 -16.22
N VAL A 96 11.72 14.04 -15.17
CA VAL A 96 10.25 14.11 -14.99
C VAL A 96 9.70 15.53 -15.14
N ALA A 97 10.42 16.55 -14.64
CA ALA A 97 9.99 17.95 -14.71
C ALA A 97 9.88 18.51 -16.14
N GLN A 98 10.50 17.86 -17.13
CA GLN A 98 10.50 18.28 -18.53
C GLN A 98 9.58 17.44 -19.41
N GLN A 99 8.83 16.50 -18.82
CA GLN A 99 7.97 15.58 -19.53
C GLN A 99 6.50 15.83 -19.20
N SER A 100 5.64 15.64 -20.20
CA SER A 100 4.19 15.59 -19.98
C SER A 100 3.82 14.24 -19.38
N LEU A 101 2.99 14.25 -18.34
CA LEU A 101 2.37 13.05 -17.77
C LEU A 101 1.56 12.34 -18.85
N LEU A 102 1.84 11.06 -19.10
CA LEU A 102 1.04 10.24 -20.00
C LEU A 102 -0.24 9.78 -19.30
N LYS A 103 -0.09 9.18 -18.12
CA LYS A 103 -1.19 8.54 -17.40
C LYS A 103 -0.78 8.31 -15.95
N THR A 104 -1.75 8.43 -15.04
CA THR A 104 -1.61 7.94 -13.66
C THR A 104 -2.33 6.61 -13.52
N VAL A 105 -1.64 5.61 -12.99
CA VAL A 105 -2.19 4.29 -12.68
C VAL A 105 -2.25 4.13 -11.18
N ARG A 106 -3.40 3.69 -10.67
CA ARG A 106 -3.60 3.40 -9.25
C ARG A 106 -3.85 1.90 -9.07
N LEU A 107 -3.13 1.30 -8.13
CA LEU A 107 -3.15 -0.13 -7.87
C LEU A 107 -3.60 -0.40 -6.42
N PRO A 108 -4.55 -1.33 -6.21
CA PRO A 108 -5.19 -2.15 -7.24
C PRO A 108 -6.14 -1.36 -8.14
N ASP A 109 -6.11 -1.66 -9.45
CA ASP A 109 -7.00 -1.03 -10.42
C ASP A 109 -8.46 -1.44 -10.11
N GLN A 110 -9.37 -0.47 -10.02
CA GLN A 110 -10.78 -0.70 -9.73
C GLN A 110 -11.45 -1.58 -10.81
N GLY A 111 -10.85 -1.71 -12.00
CA GLY A 111 -11.29 -2.62 -13.06
C GLY A 111 -10.79 -4.07 -12.96
N SER A 112 -9.86 -4.39 -12.04
CA SER A 112 -9.28 -5.72 -11.89
C SER A 112 -10.29 -6.70 -11.28
N LYS A 113 -11.04 -7.42 -12.12
CA LYS A 113 -12.06 -8.41 -11.70
C LYS A 113 -11.49 -9.67 -11.04
N LEU A 114 -10.18 -9.86 -11.02
CA LEU A 114 -9.54 -11.02 -10.43
C LEU A 114 -9.13 -10.69 -8.98
N LEU A 115 -9.84 -11.29 -8.01
CA LEU A 115 -9.57 -11.14 -6.57
C LEU A 115 -8.09 -11.37 -6.18
N GLY A 116 -7.38 -12.22 -6.93
CA GLY A 116 -5.96 -12.53 -6.69
C GLY A 116 -5.00 -11.38 -7.00
N SER A 117 -5.22 -10.62 -8.08
CA SER A 117 -4.37 -9.46 -8.42
C SER A 117 -4.60 -8.31 -7.44
N GLN A 118 -5.85 -8.10 -7.03
CA GLN A 118 -6.18 -7.09 -6.02
C GLN A 118 -5.45 -7.34 -4.70
N ARG A 119 -5.55 -8.57 -4.17
CA ARG A 119 -4.82 -8.96 -2.94
C ARG A 119 -3.32 -8.78 -3.08
N ARG A 120 -2.74 -9.19 -4.21
CA ARG A 120 -1.30 -9.05 -4.45
C ARG A 120 -0.83 -7.60 -4.34
N TYR A 121 -1.50 -6.66 -5.00
CA TYR A 121 -1.09 -5.26 -4.95
C TYR A 121 -1.28 -4.62 -3.58
N ILE A 122 -2.34 -5.00 -2.85
CA ILE A 122 -2.53 -4.57 -1.46
C ILE A 122 -1.38 -5.08 -0.59
N THR A 123 -1.00 -6.35 -0.73
CA THR A 123 0.15 -6.91 0.01
C THR A 123 1.46 -6.21 -0.34
N LEU A 124 1.71 -5.93 -1.62
CA LEU A 124 2.90 -5.21 -2.06
C LEU A 124 2.93 -3.77 -1.54
N ALA A 125 1.80 -3.06 -1.57
CA ALA A 125 1.71 -1.70 -1.04
C ALA A 125 2.00 -1.67 0.47
N ARG A 126 1.47 -2.65 1.22
CA ARG A 126 1.76 -2.83 2.65
C ARG A 126 3.23 -3.09 2.89
N MET A 127 3.83 -4.03 2.16
CA MET A 127 5.26 -4.33 2.28
C MET A 127 6.12 -3.08 2.06
N VAL A 128 5.85 -2.31 0.99
CA VAL A 128 6.58 -1.07 0.72
C VAL A 128 6.41 -0.07 1.87
N ALA A 129 5.18 0.16 2.34
CA ALA A 129 4.95 1.10 3.45
C ALA A 129 5.64 0.65 4.74
N THR A 130 5.66 -0.64 5.04
CA THR A 130 6.38 -1.19 6.20
C THR A 130 7.88 -0.98 6.06
N PHE A 131 8.49 -1.35 4.94
CA PHE A 131 9.95 -1.27 4.75
C PHE A 131 10.46 0.15 4.50
N ALA A 132 9.61 1.06 4.02
CA ALA A 132 9.97 2.47 3.82
C ALA A 132 9.99 3.29 5.12
N ASN A 133 9.48 2.75 6.23
CA ASN A 133 9.53 3.42 7.54
C ASN A 133 11.00 3.68 7.92
N PRO A 134 11.41 4.92 8.23
CA PRO A 134 12.80 5.25 8.58
C PRO A 134 13.35 4.49 9.80
N GLU A 135 12.47 3.91 10.64
CA GLU A 135 12.89 3.04 11.74
C GLU A 135 13.38 1.65 11.26
N ASN A 136 13.11 1.29 10.00
CA ASN A 136 13.53 0.02 9.40
C ASN A 136 14.74 0.24 8.49
N GLU A 137 15.79 -0.58 8.65
CA GLU A 137 17.02 -0.52 7.85
C GLU A 137 16.89 -1.19 6.45
N LEU A 138 15.69 -1.67 6.08
CA LEU A 138 15.46 -2.53 4.92
C LEU A 138 14.90 -1.77 3.70
N ASP A 139 15.42 -0.58 3.39
CA ASP A 139 14.95 0.26 2.27
C ASP A 139 15.14 -0.39 0.89
N GLU A 140 16.07 -1.34 0.78
CA GLU A 140 16.36 -2.10 -0.45
C GLU A 140 15.13 -2.84 -0.99
N MET A 141 14.32 -3.43 -0.10
CA MET A 141 13.13 -4.19 -0.49
C MET A 141 12.07 -3.29 -1.14
N SER A 142 11.87 -2.08 -0.61
CA SER A 142 10.98 -1.08 -1.21
C SER A 142 11.43 -0.67 -2.60
N GLY A 143 12.75 -0.52 -2.80
CA GLY A 143 13.36 -0.24 -4.10
C GLY A 143 13.13 -1.36 -5.12
N GLU A 144 13.31 -2.62 -4.73
CA GLU A 144 13.07 -3.78 -5.60
C GLU A 144 11.59 -3.93 -5.98
N ILE A 145 10.67 -3.73 -5.04
CA ILE A 145 9.23 -3.75 -5.33
C ILE A 145 8.88 -2.62 -6.29
N ALA A 146 9.37 -1.40 -6.06
CA ALA A 146 9.15 -0.27 -6.96
C ALA A 146 9.69 -0.54 -8.36
N ARG A 147 10.89 -1.13 -8.48
CA ARG A 147 11.49 -1.54 -9.76
C ARG A 147 10.63 -2.57 -10.48
N ALA A 148 10.26 -3.67 -9.81
CA ALA A 148 9.51 -4.76 -10.43
C ALA A 148 8.09 -4.36 -10.83
N VAL A 149 7.37 -3.66 -9.95
CA VAL A 149 6.01 -3.17 -10.24
C VAL A 149 6.04 -2.08 -11.29
N GLY A 150 6.96 -1.11 -11.17
CA GLY A 150 7.15 -0.04 -12.13
C GLY A 150 7.45 -0.57 -13.52
N ALA A 151 8.43 -1.48 -13.66
CA ALA A 151 8.77 -2.12 -14.92
C ALA A 151 7.56 -2.74 -15.62
N ARG A 152 6.80 -3.55 -14.88
CA ARG A 152 5.63 -4.23 -15.42
C ARG A 152 4.57 -3.24 -15.92
N ILE A 153 4.21 -2.25 -15.10
CA ILE A 153 3.16 -1.28 -15.46
C ILE A 153 3.60 -0.38 -16.61
N MET A 154 4.89 0.00 -16.64
CA MET A 154 5.47 0.75 -17.74
C MET A 154 5.37 -0.03 -19.06
N LEU A 155 5.73 -1.32 -19.06
CA LEU A 155 5.61 -2.19 -20.24
C LEU A 155 4.15 -2.32 -20.71
N GLU A 156 3.21 -2.52 -19.78
CA GLU A 156 1.77 -2.65 -20.11
C GLU A 156 1.18 -1.37 -20.73
N ASN A 157 1.74 -0.19 -20.44
CA ASN A 157 1.23 1.10 -20.92
C ASN A 157 2.14 1.78 -21.96
N GLY A 158 3.22 1.11 -22.42
CA GLY A 158 4.18 1.69 -23.36
C GLY A 158 4.94 2.90 -22.82
N ALA A 159 5.10 3.01 -21.50
CA ALA A 159 5.89 4.05 -20.85
C ALA A 159 7.35 3.59 -20.66
N ARG A 160 8.27 4.55 -20.53
CA ARG A 160 9.70 4.28 -20.29
C ARG A 160 10.21 4.80 -18.94
N ARG A 161 9.42 5.64 -18.27
CA ARG A 161 9.69 6.16 -16.93
C ARG A 161 8.40 6.24 -16.13
N CYS A 162 8.50 6.04 -14.83
CA CYS A 162 7.41 6.29 -13.92
C CYS A 162 7.89 6.84 -12.56
N VAL A 163 7.07 7.70 -11.95
CA VAL A 163 7.21 8.03 -10.54
C VAL A 163 6.33 7.09 -9.75
N PHE A 164 6.96 6.19 -9.01
CA PHE A 164 6.32 5.25 -8.10
C PHE A 164 6.07 5.93 -6.76
N ARG A 165 4.82 5.92 -6.30
CA ARG A 165 4.40 6.44 -4.99
C ARG A 165 3.65 5.36 -4.23
N CYS A 166 4.08 5.06 -3.02
CA CYS A 166 3.25 4.35 -2.05
C CYS A 166 2.58 5.39 -1.18
N VAL A 167 1.26 5.50 -1.31
CA VAL A 167 0.46 6.42 -0.49
C VAL A 167 -0.32 5.63 0.53
N GLN A 168 -0.46 6.20 1.71
CA GLN A 168 -1.16 5.64 2.84
C GLN A 168 -2.30 6.58 3.18
N ARG A 169 -3.53 6.07 3.29
CA ARG A 169 -4.64 6.94 3.66
C ARG A 169 -4.75 7.07 5.17
N SER A 170 -4.78 8.32 5.63
CA SER A 170 -5.07 8.62 7.03
C SER A 170 -6.57 8.41 7.29
N SER A 171 -6.89 7.79 8.42
CA SER A 171 -8.26 7.76 8.94
C SER A 171 -8.78 9.17 9.20
N GLN A 172 -10.05 9.41 8.91
CA GLN A 172 -10.71 10.68 9.23
C GLN A 172 -10.81 10.87 10.76
N PRO A 173 -10.23 11.92 11.36
CA PRO A 173 -10.44 12.19 12.76
C PRO A 173 -11.89 12.61 13.04
N ILE A 174 -12.42 12.21 14.19
CA ILE A 174 -13.81 12.42 14.61
C ILE A 174 -14.17 13.92 14.62
N ASN A 175 -13.27 14.77 15.12
CA ASN A 175 -13.46 16.23 15.21
C ASN A 175 -12.65 16.96 14.14
N LEU A 176 -13.00 16.74 12.88
CA LEU A 176 -12.30 17.33 11.73
C LEU A 176 -12.31 18.88 11.75
N ASP A 177 -13.47 19.48 12.07
CA ASP A 177 -13.65 20.94 12.00
C ASP A 177 -12.79 21.69 13.02
N ASP A 178 -12.63 21.12 14.22
CA ASP A 178 -11.83 21.70 15.30
C ASP A 178 -10.32 21.53 15.06
N LEU A 179 -9.92 20.39 14.48
CA LEU A 179 -8.51 20.04 14.29
C LEU A 179 -7.93 20.57 12.98
N ARG A 180 -8.73 20.62 11.91
CA ARG A 180 -8.30 21.02 10.56
C ARG A 180 -9.46 21.71 9.79
N PRO A 181 -9.67 23.02 10.02
CA PRO A 181 -10.68 23.80 9.30
C PRO A 181 -10.46 23.72 7.78
N GLY A 182 -11.52 23.44 7.02
CA GLY A 182 -11.48 23.34 5.55
C GLY A 182 -10.99 22.00 4.99
N PHE A 183 -10.74 21.01 5.85
CA PHE A 183 -10.41 19.66 5.39
C PHE A 183 -11.67 18.96 4.82
N PRO A 184 -11.57 18.26 3.67
CA PRO A 184 -12.74 17.82 2.93
C PRO A 184 -13.47 16.64 3.59
N ARG A 185 -14.53 16.91 4.38
CA ARG A 185 -15.32 15.88 5.07
C ARG A 185 -15.97 14.86 4.14
N ASP A 186 -16.55 15.33 3.04
CA ASP A 186 -17.46 14.53 2.21
C ASP A 186 -16.72 13.72 1.13
N ASN A 187 -15.39 13.90 1.03
CA ASN A 187 -14.58 13.20 0.05
C ASN A 187 -13.43 12.44 0.74
N PRO A 188 -13.66 11.18 1.16
CA PRO A 188 -12.63 10.36 1.81
C PRO A 188 -11.49 9.94 0.85
N ARG A 189 -11.62 10.23 -0.45
CA ARG A 189 -10.58 10.01 -1.47
C ARG A 189 -9.83 11.28 -1.83
N ALA A 190 -10.05 12.38 -1.10
CA ALA A 190 -9.36 13.62 -1.40
C ALA A 190 -7.85 13.47 -1.12
N PRO A 191 -6.96 14.04 -1.95
CA PRO A 191 -5.51 13.92 -1.80
C PRO A 191 -4.97 14.37 -0.43
N GLN A 192 -5.73 15.21 0.28
CA GLN A 192 -5.38 15.68 1.63
C GLN A 192 -5.34 14.55 2.66
N TYR A 193 -6.04 13.43 2.42
CA TYR A 193 -5.98 12.22 3.24
C TYR A 193 -4.79 11.31 2.90
N GLU A 194 -4.05 11.60 1.83
CA GLU A 194 -2.94 10.76 1.36
C GLU A 194 -1.62 11.20 2.03
N LEU A 195 -1.02 10.29 2.79
CA LEU A 195 0.32 10.41 3.35
C LEU A 195 1.28 9.67 2.43
N LEU A 196 2.37 10.31 2.03
CA LEU A 196 3.39 9.68 1.19
C LEU A 196 4.30 8.81 2.06
N ALA A 197 4.20 7.50 1.93
CA ALA A 197 5.04 6.55 2.66
C ALA A 197 6.37 6.29 1.93
N TYR A 198 6.34 6.25 0.59
CA TYR A 198 7.53 6.00 -0.22
C TYR A 198 7.39 6.65 -1.60
N GLU A 199 8.50 7.16 -2.14
CA GLU A 199 8.56 7.71 -3.49
C GLU A 199 9.89 7.36 -4.17
N ALA A 200 9.80 6.81 -5.38
CA ALA A 200 10.93 6.50 -6.22
C ALA A 200 10.69 6.88 -7.68
N ASP A 201 11.77 7.24 -8.37
CA ASP A 201 11.80 7.43 -9.81
C ASP A 201 12.31 6.13 -10.42
N VAL A 202 11.56 5.55 -11.36
CA VAL A 202 11.86 4.26 -11.99
C VAL A 202 11.88 4.46 -13.49
N TRP A 203 12.91 4.00 -14.19
CA TRP A 203 13.02 4.15 -15.65
C TRP A 203 13.76 2.99 -16.28
N PHE A 204 13.54 2.80 -17.58
CA PHE A 204 14.38 1.97 -18.42
C PHE A 204 15.58 2.78 -18.89
N ASP A 205 16.78 2.25 -18.71
CA ASP A 205 18.00 2.80 -19.30
C ASP A 205 18.18 2.36 -20.77
N GLU A 206 19.28 2.82 -21.39
CA GLU A 206 19.65 2.50 -22.77
C GLU A 206 19.76 0.99 -23.05
N ASP A 207 20.13 0.20 -22.04
CA ASP A 207 20.27 -1.26 -22.10
C ASP A 207 18.95 -2.00 -21.82
N ASN A 208 17.83 -1.27 -21.72
CA ASN A 208 16.52 -1.75 -21.25
C ASN A 208 16.55 -2.39 -19.85
N GLN A 209 17.53 -2.07 -19.02
CA GLN A 209 17.51 -2.42 -17.60
C GLN A 209 16.67 -1.41 -16.83
N VAL A 210 16.02 -1.89 -15.77
CA VAL A 210 15.14 -1.05 -14.96
C VAL A 210 15.93 -0.49 -13.79
N GLN A 211 16.09 0.81 -13.76
CA GLN A 211 16.70 1.52 -12.66
C GLN A 211 15.63 2.11 -11.75
N ALA A 212 15.92 2.17 -10.44
CA ALA A 212 15.05 2.78 -9.45
C ALA A 212 15.90 3.60 -8.47
N ILE A 213 15.51 4.86 -8.26
CA ILE A 213 16.15 5.75 -7.28
C ILE A 213 15.08 6.37 -6.39
N LYS A 214 15.23 6.18 -5.08
CA LYS A 214 14.39 6.82 -4.06
C LYS A 214 14.56 8.35 -4.12
N ARG A 215 13.47 9.09 -4.16
CA ARG A 215 13.53 10.55 -4.32
C ARG A 215 14.06 11.29 -3.10
N SER A 216 13.86 10.77 -1.89
CA SER A 216 14.47 11.36 -0.68
C SER A 216 16.01 11.30 -0.73
N ALA A 217 16.59 10.23 -1.26
CA ALA A 217 18.04 10.09 -1.43
C ALA A 217 18.61 11.05 -2.50
N ARG A 218 17.78 11.53 -3.44
CA ARG A 218 18.22 12.45 -4.51
C ARG A 218 18.50 13.87 -3.99
N ASN A 219 17.94 14.25 -2.85
CA ASN A 219 18.24 15.53 -2.20
C ASN A 219 19.57 15.50 -1.42
N GLU A 220 20.09 14.30 -1.13
CA GLU A 220 21.34 14.09 -0.38
C GLU A 220 22.52 13.72 -1.29
N VAL A 221 22.24 13.18 -2.48
CA VAL A 221 23.25 12.84 -3.48
C VAL A 221 23.48 14.04 -4.40
N ALA A 222 24.64 14.70 -4.25
CA ALA A 222 25.08 15.74 -5.16
C ALA A 222 25.02 15.23 -6.62
N PRO A 223 24.52 16.04 -7.57
CA PRO A 223 24.36 15.60 -8.95
C PRO A 223 25.70 15.13 -9.50
N ARG A 224 25.78 13.87 -9.95
CA ARG A 224 26.87 13.40 -10.79
C ARG A 224 26.79 14.15 -12.12
N GLN A 225 27.51 15.27 -12.22
CA GLN A 225 27.86 15.85 -13.51
C GLN A 225 28.66 14.79 -14.27
N GLY A 226 28.05 14.20 -15.29
CA GLY A 226 28.73 13.35 -16.25
C GLY A 226 29.92 14.12 -16.84
N ALA A 227 31.06 13.42 -16.92
CA ALA A 227 32.30 13.92 -17.47
C ALA A 227 32.10 14.48 -18.89
N SER A 228 32.29 15.80 -19.06
CA SER A 228 32.90 16.44 -20.23
C SER A 228 32.84 17.95 -20.08
N GLN A 229 33.91 18.54 -19.58
CA GLN A 229 34.47 19.79 -20.11
C GLN A 229 35.83 20.01 -19.44
N SER A 230 36.87 19.54 -20.13
CA SER A 230 38.24 20.00 -19.92
C SER A 230 38.23 21.52 -20.08
N ALA A 231 38.42 22.25 -18.98
CA ALA A 231 38.58 23.69 -19.02
C ALA A 231 39.86 24.04 -19.80
N PRO A 232 39.84 25.02 -20.72
CA PRO A 232 41.07 25.56 -21.28
C PRO A 232 41.81 26.31 -20.18
N ALA A 233 43.12 26.04 -20.06
CA ALA A 233 44.00 26.73 -19.13
C ALA A 233 44.05 28.23 -19.44
N THR A 234 43.61 29.05 -18.49
CA THR A 234 43.81 30.51 -18.50
C THR A 234 45.29 30.81 -18.23
N PRO A 235 45.98 31.62 -19.05
CA PRO A 235 47.38 31.98 -18.82
C PRO A 235 47.52 32.95 -17.63
N ALA A 236 48.63 32.79 -16.90
CA ALA A 236 48.96 33.55 -15.70
C ALA A 236 49.10 35.07 -15.98
N PRO A 237 48.65 35.95 -15.07
CA PRO A 237 48.89 37.39 -15.19
C PRO A 237 50.35 37.72 -14.85
N ALA A 238 51.01 38.44 -15.77
CA ALA A 238 52.32 39.02 -15.57
C ALA A 238 52.26 40.15 -14.51
N VAL A 239 53.00 39.99 -13.41
CA VAL A 239 53.17 41.03 -12.40
C VAL A 239 54.23 42.01 -12.90
N GLN A 240 53.79 43.25 -13.14
CA GLN A 240 54.61 44.41 -13.48
C GLN A 240 55.50 44.82 -12.29
N ALA A 241 56.77 45.12 -12.58
CA ALA A 241 57.73 45.62 -11.60
C ALA A 241 57.39 47.06 -11.16
N PRO A 242 57.61 47.44 -9.89
CA PRO A 242 57.34 48.78 -9.41
C PRO A 242 58.37 49.79 -9.92
N SER A 243 57.86 50.85 -10.54
CA SER A 243 58.60 52.04 -10.96
C SER A 243 59.05 52.86 -9.75
N VAL A 244 60.37 53.00 -9.59
CA VAL A 244 61.03 53.91 -8.64
C VAL A 244 60.85 55.35 -9.14
N GLN A 245 60.03 56.14 -8.44
CA GLN A 245 60.00 57.60 -8.60
C GLN A 245 61.09 58.21 -7.73
N GLY A 246 62.07 58.83 -8.39
CA GLY A 246 63.04 59.74 -7.78
C GLY A 246 62.59 61.20 -7.90
N GLY A 247 63.12 62.01 -6.99
CA GLY A 247 63.01 63.48 -6.96
C GLY A 247 62.57 63.96 -5.57
N SER A 248 63.23 64.88 -4.89
CA SER A 248 64.42 65.71 -5.17
C SER A 248 64.95 66.20 -3.83
#